data_AF-A0A7C2AC29-F1
#
_entry.id   AF-A0A7C2AC29-F1
#
_cell.length_a   1.000
_cell.length_b   1.000
_cell.length_c   1.000
_cell.angle_alpha   90.00
_cell.angle_beta   90.00
_cell.angle_gamma   90.00
#
_symmetry.space_group_name_H-M   'P 1'
#
loop_
_entity.id
_entity.type
_entity.pdbx_description
1 polymer ?
#
loop_
_entity_poly.entity_id
_entity_poly.type
_entity_poly.pdbx_seq_one_letter_code
_entity_poly.pdbx_strand_id
1 'polypeptide(L)'
;MSRESFIVSCIRRLREYGEGIVLADQCISTLKDVVKSNVFTIIGMSQIGQKDRREMINVLGLNSNQAQAVNFLDVGHGIIRLGGRYPFPQLIKFPLVKPKNLSESKLDEINTRDQRVRDLLSRVKPAKVFENTHLESSQSIPQYTDNKEPESKMSDKSRDILSDIYNRFDVSATARARDFGLSASAADKIFKYIEREQLVDVVKLNLAGGRGGTSKFYTLTIPKGYEAISKTPHKKSGGTGSAHFFLQRYLEKHLSRKGFSSLEIERNIGGKRIDVFGVYEGLKVGIEICVSTIRTEYLNVQKDAEKCDFLVIVTPDKKTKDKLDKELYKEIEPSEYLTTCIVHELLNHPEKIILKNQMEVCNDNINT
;
A
#
# COMPACT_ATOMS: atom_id res chain seq x y z
N MET A 1 22.15 6.97 35.56
CA MET A 1 20.86 7.68 35.46
C MET A 1 20.89 8.56 34.21
N SER A 2 20.07 8.28 33.21
CA SER A 2 19.96 9.11 32.00
C SER A 2 19.31 10.45 32.40
N ARG A 3 20.00 11.57 32.15
CA ARG A 3 19.47 12.93 32.35
C ARG A 3 18.24 13.09 31.46
N GLU A 4 17.07 13.16 32.08
CA GLU A 4 15.83 13.49 31.38
C GLU A 4 15.93 14.92 30.82
N SER A 5 15.46 15.12 29.59
CA SER A 5 15.49 16.45 28.96
C SER A 5 14.51 17.38 29.67
N PHE A 6 14.94 18.61 29.98
CA PHE A 6 14.11 19.65 30.58
C PHE A 6 12.76 19.83 29.85
N ILE A 7 12.77 19.81 28.51
CA ILE A 7 11.55 19.94 27.69
C ILE A 7 10.56 18.80 27.96
N VAL A 8 11.04 17.57 28.14
CA VAL A 8 10.19 16.41 28.44
C VAL A 8 9.55 16.54 29.83
N SER A 9 10.30 17.05 30.81
CA SER A 9 9.78 17.36 32.15
C SER A 9 8.72 18.46 32.11
N CYS A 10 8.95 19.53 31.33
CA CYS A 10 7.96 20.59 31.13
C CYS A 10 6.66 20.05 30.51
N ILE A 11 6.72 19.25 29.45
CA ILE A 11 5.53 18.73 28.75
C ILE A 11 4.60 17.96 29.70
N ARG A 12 5.14 17.23 30.68
CA ARG A 12 4.31 16.50 31.65
C ARG A 12 3.64 17.40 32.69
N ARG A 13 4.28 18.53 33.04
CA ARG A 13 3.86 19.38 34.17
C ARG A 13 3.09 20.63 33.76
N LEU A 14 3.22 21.11 32.52
CA LEU A 14 2.56 22.34 32.04
C LEU A 14 1.04 22.33 32.26
N ARG A 15 0.41 21.16 32.15
CA ARG A 15 -1.03 21.00 32.42
C ARG A 15 -1.43 21.39 33.84
N GLU A 16 -0.57 21.15 34.84
CA GLU A 16 -0.83 21.49 36.25
C GLU A 16 -0.87 23.01 36.48
N TYR A 17 -0.13 23.76 35.65
CA TYR A 17 -0.04 25.21 35.74
C TYR A 17 -1.03 25.94 34.83
N GLY A 18 -1.88 25.21 34.09
CA GLY A 18 -2.80 25.80 33.11
C GLY A 18 -2.10 26.34 31.86
N GLU A 19 -0.85 25.96 31.63
CA GLU A 19 -0.03 26.44 30.52
C GLU A 19 -0.03 25.44 29.36
N GLY A 20 0.08 25.97 28.13
CA GLY A 20 0.11 25.17 26.90
C GLY A 20 1.45 25.30 26.18
N ILE A 21 1.84 24.25 25.45
CA ILE A 21 2.99 24.29 24.55
C ILE A 21 2.56 23.85 23.15
N VAL A 22 3.04 24.58 22.14
CA VAL A 22 2.89 24.22 20.73
C VAL A 22 4.26 23.80 20.21
N LEU A 23 4.34 22.57 19.71
CA LEU A 23 5.53 22.01 19.09
C LEU A 23 5.27 21.86 17.60
N ALA A 24 6.17 22.38 16.78
CA ALA A 24 6.13 22.25 15.33
C ALA A 24 7.45 21.66 14.85
N ASP A 25 7.38 20.56 14.11
CA ASP A 25 8.54 19.88 13.53
C ASP A 25 8.16 19.39 12.12
N GLN A 26 9.14 19.34 11.21
CA GLN A 26 9.00 18.79 9.87
C GLN A 26 9.10 17.26 9.85
N CYS A 27 9.69 16.64 10.88
CA CYS A 27 9.95 15.21 10.94
C CYS A 27 9.39 14.59 12.22
N ILE A 28 8.13 14.15 12.21
CA ILE A 28 7.50 13.56 13.41
C ILE A 28 8.28 12.34 13.96
N SER A 29 9.03 11.62 13.14
CA SER A 29 9.78 10.43 13.56
C SER A 29 11.04 10.72 14.38
N THR A 30 11.42 11.99 14.55
CA THR A 30 12.53 12.42 15.43
C THR A 30 12.02 12.76 16.84
N LEU A 31 10.71 13.01 17.00
CA LEU A 31 10.11 13.30 18.29
C LEU A 31 10.07 12.06 19.17
N LYS A 32 10.46 12.23 20.44
CA LYS A 32 10.41 11.18 21.46
C LYS A 32 8.97 10.74 21.72
N ASP A 33 8.76 9.46 21.98
CA ASP A 33 7.43 8.88 22.26
C ASP A 33 6.73 9.56 23.44
N VAL A 34 7.50 9.95 24.46
CA VAL A 34 6.96 10.69 25.61
C VAL A 34 6.30 12.00 25.18
N VAL A 35 6.83 12.69 24.17
CA VAL A 35 6.23 13.92 23.65
C VAL A 35 4.92 13.59 22.93
N LYS A 36 4.94 12.59 22.03
CA LYS A 36 3.79 12.16 21.23
C LYS A 36 2.62 11.66 22.08
N SER A 37 2.90 11.01 23.21
CA SER A 37 1.86 10.49 24.11
C SER A 37 1.31 11.52 25.09
N ASN A 38 1.96 12.67 25.29
CA ASN A 38 1.54 13.70 26.24
C ASN A 38 0.93 14.95 25.58
N VAL A 39 0.77 14.95 24.25
CA VAL A 39 0.08 16.03 23.52
C VAL A 39 -1.40 15.73 23.38
N PHE A 40 -2.24 16.71 23.73
CA PHE A 40 -3.69 16.58 23.60
C PHE A 40 -4.17 16.75 22.16
N THR A 41 -3.51 17.63 21.40
CA THR A 41 -3.86 17.97 20.02
C THR A 41 -2.69 17.63 19.11
N ILE A 42 -2.96 16.88 18.05
CA ILE A 42 -1.98 16.55 17.03
C ILE A 42 -2.52 16.96 15.68
N ILE A 43 -1.73 17.74 14.95
CA ILE A 43 -2.04 18.19 13.59
C ILE A 43 -0.96 17.60 12.68
N GLY A 44 -1.36 16.65 11.84
CA GLY A 44 -0.50 16.07 10.82
C GLY A 44 -0.69 16.79 9.49
N MET A 45 0.36 17.45 8.99
CA MET A 45 0.38 18.03 7.64
C MET A 45 1.16 17.13 6.68
N SER A 46 1.18 17.48 5.39
CA SER A 46 1.86 16.69 4.35
C SER A 46 3.31 16.31 4.72
N GLN A 47 3.66 15.03 4.52
CA GLN A 47 4.98 14.47 4.86
C GLN A 47 5.61 13.78 3.64
N ILE A 48 6.87 14.08 3.35
CA ILE A 48 7.62 13.49 2.23
C ILE A 48 8.23 12.13 2.60
N GLY A 49 8.70 11.96 3.83
CA GLY A 49 9.38 10.75 4.30
C GLY A 49 8.40 9.60 4.57
N GLN A 50 8.70 8.39 4.08
CA GLN A 50 7.88 7.20 4.37
C GLN A 50 7.90 6.82 5.86
N LYS A 51 8.99 7.13 6.57
CA LYS A 51 9.11 6.91 8.02
C LYS A 51 8.15 7.85 8.78
N ASP A 52 8.20 9.15 8.46
CA ASP A 52 7.34 10.17 9.07
C ASP A 52 5.87 9.97 8.73
N ARG A 53 5.54 9.54 7.51
CA ARG A 53 4.16 9.17 7.15
C ARG A 53 3.61 8.04 8.01
N ARG A 54 4.38 6.97 8.20
CA ARG A 54 3.97 5.82 9.04
C ARG A 54 3.80 6.24 10.49
N GLU A 55 4.73 7.04 11.01
CA GLU A 55 4.65 7.57 12.35
C GLU A 55 3.40 8.45 12.52
N MET A 56 3.11 9.32 11.55
CA MET A 56 1.92 10.16 11.55
C MET A 56 0.62 9.35 11.51
N ILE A 57 0.56 8.29 10.68
CA ILE A 57 -0.58 7.35 10.63
C ILE A 57 -0.83 6.73 12.00
N ASN A 58 0.24 6.27 12.67
CA ASN A 58 0.14 5.63 13.98
C ASN A 58 -0.31 6.61 15.06
N VAL A 59 0.31 7.79 15.12
CA VAL A 59 0.05 8.81 16.14
C VAL A 59 -1.36 9.41 15.98
N LEU A 60 -1.81 9.61 14.74
CA LEU A 60 -3.19 10.01 14.46
C LEU A 60 -4.16 8.83 14.58
N GLY A 61 -3.68 7.59 14.71
CA GLY A 61 -4.47 6.35 14.72
C GLY A 61 -5.45 6.28 13.56
N LEU A 62 -4.93 6.55 12.36
CA LEU A 62 -5.67 6.39 11.12
C LEU A 62 -5.81 4.90 10.82
N ASN A 63 -7.00 4.50 10.37
CA ASN A 63 -7.18 3.14 9.83
C ASN A 63 -6.52 3.00 8.45
N SER A 64 -6.44 1.77 7.94
CA SER A 64 -5.79 1.46 6.65
C SER A 64 -6.35 2.26 5.47
N ASN A 65 -7.65 2.59 5.48
CA ASN A 65 -8.29 3.38 4.42
C ASN A 65 -7.89 4.87 4.53
N GLN A 66 -7.83 5.40 5.75
CA GLN A 66 -7.46 6.79 6.04
C GLN A 66 -5.95 7.03 5.89
N ALA A 67 -5.13 6.00 6.12
CA ALA A 67 -3.68 6.07 6.00
C ALA A 67 -3.22 6.52 4.61
N GLN A 68 -4.02 6.24 3.57
CA GLN A 68 -3.72 6.71 2.22
C GLN A 68 -3.84 8.23 2.09
N ALA A 69 -4.76 8.88 2.79
CA ALA A 69 -5.00 10.32 2.71
C ALA A 69 -3.77 11.15 3.10
N VAL A 70 -2.93 10.61 3.98
CA VAL A 70 -1.65 11.20 4.39
C VAL A 70 -0.70 11.45 3.21
N ASN A 71 -0.78 10.65 2.15
CA ASN A 71 0.08 10.82 0.97
C ASN A 71 -0.39 11.96 0.04
N PHE A 72 -1.60 12.47 0.24
CA PHE A 72 -2.27 13.37 -0.70
C PHE A 72 -2.71 14.67 -0.01
N LEU A 73 -2.14 15.00 1.14
CA LEU A 73 -2.40 16.29 1.80
C LEU A 73 -1.76 17.40 0.98
N ASP A 74 -2.59 18.26 0.40
CA ASP A 74 -2.17 19.49 -0.26
C ASP A 74 -1.67 20.53 0.75
N VAL A 75 -0.97 21.54 0.25
CA VAL A 75 -0.55 22.70 1.05
C VAL A 75 -1.77 23.35 1.70
N GLY A 76 -1.67 23.62 3.00
CA GLY A 76 -2.78 24.17 3.79
C GLY A 76 -3.81 23.15 4.25
N HIS A 77 -3.68 21.85 3.93
CA HIS A 77 -4.50 20.79 4.51
C HIS A 77 -3.75 20.07 5.63
N GLY A 78 -4.52 19.53 6.58
CA GLY A 78 -3.98 18.70 7.65
C GLY A 78 -5.03 17.79 8.26
N ILE A 79 -4.60 16.80 9.01
CA ILE A 79 -5.46 15.90 9.77
C ILE A 79 -5.28 16.22 11.25
N ILE A 80 -6.36 16.54 11.95
CA ILE A 80 -6.35 16.83 13.38
C ILE A 80 -6.89 15.65 14.18
N ARG A 81 -6.21 15.30 15.27
CA ARG A 81 -6.71 14.39 16.31
C ARG A 81 -6.67 15.08 17.67
N LEU A 82 -7.72 14.89 18.44
CA LEU A 82 -7.85 15.40 19.80
C LEU A 82 -7.98 14.22 20.77
N GLY A 83 -7.30 14.27 21.90
CA GLY A 83 -7.26 13.20 22.91
C GLY A 83 -8.55 12.99 23.71
N GLY A 84 -9.71 13.46 23.24
CA GLY A 84 -10.97 13.28 23.97
C GLY A 84 -12.22 13.81 23.26
N ARG A 85 -12.30 15.13 23.00
CA ARG A 85 -13.54 15.79 22.53
C ARG A 85 -14.06 15.27 21.19
N TYR A 86 -13.15 14.82 20.33
CA TYR A 86 -13.47 14.27 19.03
C TYR A 86 -12.78 12.91 18.90
N PRO A 87 -13.53 11.79 18.93
CA PRO A 87 -12.95 10.45 18.97
C PRO A 87 -12.27 10.06 17.65
N PHE A 88 -12.61 10.74 16.54
CA PHE A 88 -12.11 10.43 15.22
C PHE A 88 -11.23 11.56 14.65
N PRO A 89 -10.14 11.21 13.94
CA PRO A 89 -9.34 12.18 13.20
C PRO A 89 -10.18 12.88 12.13
N GLN A 90 -9.96 14.19 11.97
CA GLN A 90 -10.70 15.02 11.01
C GLN A 90 -9.75 15.68 10.02
N LEU A 91 -10.15 15.71 8.74
CA LEU A 91 -9.48 16.50 7.72
C LEU A 91 -9.88 17.97 7.88
N ILE A 92 -8.89 18.86 7.94
CA ILE A 92 -9.08 20.30 8.08
C ILE A 92 -8.31 21.07 7.02
N LYS A 93 -8.80 22.26 6.70
CA LYS A 93 -8.16 23.21 5.78
C LYS A 93 -7.85 24.49 6.55
N PHE A 94 -6.58 24.87 6.56
CA PHE A 94 -6.09 26.09 7.18
C PHE A 94 -6.27 27.27 6.22
N PRO A 95 -6.76 28.42 6.72
CA PRO A 95 -6.76 29.64 5.92
C PRO A 95 -5.32 30.09 5.65
N LEU A 96 -5.06 30.59 4.44
CA LEU A 96 -3.79 31.21 4.13
C LEU A 96 -3.64 32.52 4.91
N VAL A 97 -2.72 32.54 5.87
CA VAL A 97 -2.36 33.75 6.60
C VAL A 97 -1.07 34.30 6.02
N LYS A 98 -1.15 35.44 5.32
CA LYS A 98 0.03 36.13 4.81
C LYS A 98 0.77 36.80 5.99
N PRO A 99 2.11 36.65 6.10
CA PRO A 99 2.86 37.35 7.12
C PRO A 99 2.75 38.87 6.90
N LYS A 100 2.27 39.59 7.91
CA LYS A 100 1.96 41.03 7.80
C LYS A 100 3.21 41.90 7.54
N ASN A 101 4.40 41.43 7.90
CA ASN A 101 5.62 42.24 7.93
C ASN A 101 6.75 41.69 7.04
N LEU A 102 6.44 40.74 6.15
CA LEU A 102 7.47 40.05 5.36
C LEU A 102 6.95 39.77 3.95
N SER A 103 7.41 40.54 2.97
CA SER A 103 7.19 40.23 1.56
C SER A 103 8.12 39.10 1.12
N GLU A 104 7.72 38.32 0.11
CA GLU A 104 8.58 37.31 -0.52
C GLU A 104 9.90 37.92 -1.01
N SER A 105 9.84 39.11 -1.60
CA SER A 105 11.04 39.86 -2.01
C SER A 105 12.01 40.14 -0.86
N LYS A 106 11.48 40.41 0.34
CA LYS A 106 12.29 40.69 1.53
C LYS A 106 12.83 39.41 2.16
N LEU A 107 12.10 38.30 2.06
CA LEU A 107 12.59 36.96 2.40
C LEU A 107 13.77 36.57 1.50
N ASP A 108 13.63 36.76 0.19
CA ASP A 108 14.70 36.45 -0.77
C ASP A 108 15.93 37.33 -0.54
N GLU A 109 15.75 38.62 -0.24
CA GLU A 109 16.84 39.53 0.12
C GLU A 109 17.56 39.07 1.39
N ILE A 110 16.82 38.67 2.44
CA ILE A 110 17.38 38.15 3.69
C ILE A 110 18.13 36.83 3.43
N ASN A 111 17.52 35.90 2.71
CA ASN A 111 18.11 34.59 2.37
C ASN A 111 19.36 34.73 1.51
N THR A 112 19.39 35.71 0.60
CA THR A 112 20.55 36.00 -0.25
C THR A 112 21.71 36.57 0.56
N ARG A 113 21.41 37.29 1.66
CA ARG A 113 22.42 37.84 2.57
C ARG A 113 22.86 36.87 3.65
N ASP A 114 22.11 35.82 3.94
CA ASP A 114 22.47 34.81 4.93
C ASP A 114 23.64 33.93 4.43
N GLN A 115 24.74 33.91 5.19
CA GLN A 115 25.95 33.17 4.81
C GLN A 115 25.70 31.65 4.79
N ARG A 116 24.89 31.14 5.73
CA ARG A 116 24.59 29.71 5.85
C ARG A 116 23.70 29.24 4.71
N VAL A 117 22.74 30.06 4.29
CA VAL A 117 21.90 29.79 3.12
C VAL A 117 22.76 29.77 1.84
N ARG A 118 23.66 30.73 1.66
CA ARG A 118 24.61 30.75 0.54
C ARG A 118 25.54 29.52 0.52
N ASP A 119 26.06 29.14 1.68
CA ASP A 119 26.89 27.93 1.81
C ASP A 119 26.12 26.64 1.51
N LEU A 120 24.82 26.59 1.82
CA LEU A 120 23.95 25.45 1.47
C LEU A 120 23.62 25.44 -0.03
N LEU A 121 23.25 26.59 -0.60
CA LEU A 121 22.90 26.71 -2.02
C LEU A 121 24.10 26.48 -2.95
N SER A 122 25.32 26.90 -2.56
CA SER A 122 26.55 26.62 -3.33
C SER A 122 26.89 25.13 -3.44
N ARG A 123 26.34 24.29 -2.55
CA ARG A 123 26.50 22.83 -2.58
C ARG A 123 25.44 22.14 -3.44
N VAL A 124 24.38 22.86 -3.83
CA VAL A 124 23.34 22.34 -4.72
C VAL A 124 23.80 22.59 -6.16
N LYS A 125 24.12 21.52 -6.89
CA LYS A 125 24.39 21.64 -8.33
C LYS A 125 23.09 22.07 -9.02
N PRO A 126 23.05 23.21 -9.72
CA PRO A 126 21.90 23.55 -10.53
C PRO A 126 21.69 22.44 -11.55
N ALA A 127 20.47 21.89 -11.62
CA ALA A 127 20.11 20.98 -12.69
C ALA A 127 20.29 21.75 -14.01
N LYS A 128 21.04 21.19 -14.97
CA LYS A 128 21.11 21.76 -16.31
C LYS A 128 19.70 21.76 -16.89
N VAL A 129 19.06 22.93 -16.87
CA VAL A 129 17.92 23.22 -17.73
C VAL A 129 18.48 23.14 -19.15
N PHE A 130 17.96 22.24 -19.97
CA PHE A 130 18.30 22.21 -21.39
C PHE A 130 17.84 23.53 -22.03
N GLU A 131 18.79 24.41 -22.34
CA GLU A 131 18.56 25.54 -23.24
C GLU A 131 18.41 24.99 -24.66
N ASN A 132 17.17 24.90 -25.15
CA ASN A 132 16.92 24.73 -26.59
C ASN A 132 17.06 26.10 -27.27
N THR A 133 18.28 26.48 -27.62
CA THR A 133 18.59 27.61 -28.50
C THR A 133 18.59 27.11 -29.94
N HIS A 134 17.43 27.20 -30.61
CA HIS A 134 17.26 27.43 -32.06
C HIS A 134 15.77 27.26 -32.40
N LEU A 135 15.01 28.35 -32.32
CA LEU A 135 13.82 28.55 -33.14
C LEU A 135 13.85 30.00 -33.62
N GLU A 136 14.37 30.18 -34.83
CA GLU A 136 14.30 31.44 -35.55
C GLU A 136 12.85 31.79 -35.86
N SER A 137 12.59 33.08 -35.76
CA SER A 137 11.33 33.74 -36.06
C SER A 137 10.88 33.47 -37.49
N SER A 138 9.96 32.53 -37.67
CA SER A 138 9.12 32.50 -38.86
C SER A 138 7.68 32.16 -38.47
N GLN A 139 6.82 33.14 -38.77
CA GLN A 139 5.38 33.04 -38.98
C GLN A 139 4.51 32.63 -37.78
N SER A 140 3.74 33.62 -37.29
CA SER A 140 2.51 33.49 -36.50
C SER A 140 2.56 32.41 -35.42
N ILE A 141 2.77 32.85 -34.18
CA ILE A 141 2.37 32.12 -32.98
C ILE A 141 1.00 31.47 -33.27
N PRO A 142 0.87 30.13 -33.27
CA PRO A 142 -0.43 29.52 -33.27
C PRO A 142 -1.10 30.09 -32.04
N GLN A 143 -2.15 30.90 -32.24
CA GLN A 143 -3.08 31.20 -31.16
C GLN A 143 -3.44 29.84 -30.60
N TYR A 144 -2.92 29.54 -29.41
CA TYR A 144 -3.51 28.53 -28.56
C TYR A 144 -4.90 29.07 -28.31
N THR A 145 -5.85 28.65 -29.14
CA THR A 145 -7.23 28.61 -28.74
C THR A 145 -7.22 27.89 -27.41
N ASP A 146 -7.62 28.63 -26.40
CA ASP A 146 -7.92 28.18 -25.05
C ASP A 146 -9.09 27.18 -25.17
N ASN A 147 -8.83 26.04 -25.81
CA ASN A 147 -9.66 24.86 -25.66
C ASN A 147 -9.28 24.30 -24.29
N LYS A 148 -9.80 24.98 -23.26
CA LYS A 148 -10.26 24.31 -22.04
C LYS A 148 -11.27 23.25 -22.48
N GLU A 149 -10.79 22.11 -22.95
CA GLU A 149 -11.53 20.90 -22.71
C GLU A 149 -11.51 20.69 -21.19
N PRO A 150 -12.68 20.48 -20.56
CA PRO A 150 -12.75 20.35 -19.12
C PRO A 150 -11.95 19.10 -18.71
N GLU A 151 -10.82 19.28 -18.00
CA GLU A 151 -9.99 18.21 -17.41
C GLU A 151 -10.71 17.46 -16.25
N SER A 152 -12.01 17.20 -16.40
CA SER A 152 -12.89 16.56 -15.43
C SER A 152 -13.76 15.45 -16.06
N LYS A 153 -13.53 15.06 -17.31
CA LYS A 153 -14.25 13.91 -17.90
C LYS A 153 -13.32 12.72 -18.13
N MET A 154 -13.75 11.57 -17.62
CA MET A 154 -13.16 10.27 -17.92
C MET A 154 -13.17 10.07 -19.43
N SER A 155 -11.99 9.87 -20.03
CA SER A 155 -11.90 9.53 -21.45
C SER A 155 -12.49 8.13 -21.69
N ASP A 156 -13.01 7.88 -22.90
CA ASP A 156 -13.53 6.56 -23.28
C ASP A 156 -12.47 5.46 -23.08
N LYS A 157 -11.20 5.76 -23.41
CA LYS A 157 -10.07 4.86 -23.16
C LYS A 157 -9.84 4.55 -21.68
N SER A 158 -10.04 5.52 -20.79
CA SER A 158 -9.94 5.29 -19.34
C SER A 158 -11.04 4.32 -18.89
N ARG A 159 -12.26 4.48 -19.42
CA ARG A 159 -13.40 3.59 -19.13
C ARG A 159 -13.18 2.17 -19.66
N ASP A 160 -12.62 2.05 -20.85
CA ASP A 160 -12.26 0.76 -21.46
C ASP A 160 -11.20 0.04 -20.64
N ILE A 161 -10.17 0.76 -20.18
CA ILE A 161 -9.14 0.21 -19.30
C ILE A 161 -9.73 -0.25 -17.95
N LEU A 162 -10.65 0.49 -17.35
CA LEU A 162 -11.32 0.06 -16.12
C LEU A 162 -12.18 -1.20 -16.35
N SER A 163 -12.85 -1.26 -17.48
CA SER A 163 -13.64 -2.44 -17.89
C SER A 163 -12.75 -3.64 -18.14
N ASP A 164 -11.58 -3.43 -18.74
CA ASP A 164 -10.55 -4.45 -18.90
C ASP A 164 -9.98 -4.92 -17.56
N ILE A 165 -9.73 -4.02 -16.61
CA ILE A 165 -9.29 -4.37 -15.25
C ILE A 165 -10.34 -5.24 -14.54
N TYR A 166 -11.64 -4.98 -14.76
CA TYR A 166 -12.71 -5.83 -14.23
C TYR A 166 -12.68 -7.26 -14.81
N ASN A 167 -12.55 -7.37 -16.14
CA ASN A 167 -12.63 -8.64 -16.86
C ASN A 167 -11.32 -9.46 -16.84
N ARG A 168 -10.17 -8.78 -16.88
CA ARG A 168 -8.81 -9.33 -16.97
C ARG A 168 -7.93 -8.74 -15.87
N PHE A 169 -8.35 -8.88 -14.62
CA PHE A 169 -7.67 -8.31 -13.45
C PHE A 169 -6.22 -8.79 -13.32
N ASP A 170 -5.93 -10.02 -13.75
CA ASP A 170 -4.64 -10.71 -13.73
C ASP A 170 -3.63 -10.20 -14.77
N VAL A 171 -3.98 -9.21 -15.59
CA VAL A 171 -3.08 -8.61 -16.58
C VAL A 171 -2.32 -7.43 -15.97
N SER A 172 -0.98 -7.42 -16.15
CA SER A 172 -0.11 -6.35 -15.65
C SER A 172 -0.31 -5.03 -16.41
N ALA A 173 0.04 -3.91 -15.79
CA ALA A 173 -0.06 -2.58 -16.40
C ALA A 173 0.68 -2.49 -17.74
N THR A 174 1.89 -3.05 -17.82
CA THR A 174 2.71 -3.06 -19.04
C THR A 174 2.08 -3.93 -20.13
N ALA A 175 1.58 -5.12 -19.78
CA ALA A 175 0.89 -5.98 -20.74
C ALA A 175 -0.40 -5.31 -21.23
N ARG A 176 -1.19 -4.72 -20.32
CA ARG A 176 -2.42 -3.99 -20.66
C ARG A 176 -2.15 -2.80 -21.57
N ALA A 177 -1.10 -2.00 -21.31
CA ALA A 177 -0.72 -0.89 -22.18
C ALA A 177 -0.43 -1.35 -23.63
N ARG A 178 0.30 -2.47 -23.77
CA ARG A 178 0.60 -3.07 -25.06
C ARG A 178 -0.64 -3.60 -25.76
N ASP A 179 -1.53 -4.28 -25.04
CA ASP A 179 -2.78 -4.82 -25.60
C ASP A 179 -3.68 -3.70 -26.16
N PHE A 180 -3.68 -2.53 -25.52
CA PHE A 180 -4.40 -1.34 -25.98
C PHE A 180 -3.63 -0.51 -27.03
N GLY A 181 -2.46 -0.97 -27.48
CA GLY A 181 -1.63 -0.26 -28.46
C GLY A 181 -1.14 1.11 -27.98
N LEU A 182 -1.01 1.31 -26.66
CA LEU A 182 -0.64 2.60 -26.08
C LEU A 182 0.88 2.78 -26.04
N SER A 183 1.33 4.00 -26.38
CA SER A 183 2.70 4.41 -26.10
C SER A 183 2.93 4.50 -24.58
N ALA A 184 4.19 4.41 -24.14
CA ALA A 184 4.53 4.48 -22.72
C ALA A 184 4.00 5.77 -22.05
N SER A 185 4.08 6.92 -22.73
CA SER A 185 3.57 8.20 -22.23
C SER A 185 2.04 8.22 -22.16
N ALA A 186 1.34 7.70 -23.17
CA ALA A 186 -0.12 7.64 -23.18
C ALA A 186 -0.65 6.71 -22.07
N ALA A 187 -0.01 5.54 -21.90
CA ALA A 187 -0.34 4.61 -20.83
C ALA A 187 -0.11 5.24 -19.44
N ASP A 188 1.04 5.89 -19.22
CA ASP A 188 1.36 6.56 -17.95
C ASP A 188 0.34 7.65 -17.60
N LYS A 189 -0.08 8.47 -18.59
CA LYS A 189 -1.14 9.48 -18.38
C LYS A 189 -2.45 8.85 -17.92
N ILE A 190 -2.92 7.79 -18.59
CA ILE A 190 -4.18 7.14 -18.24
C ILE A 190 -4.09 6.44 -16.88
N PHE A 191 -3.02 5.70 -16.63
CA PHE A 191 -2.82 5.02 -15.35
C PHE A 191 -2.72 5.99 -14.18
N LYS A 192 -1.97 7.09 -14.33
CA LYS A 192 -1.93 8.16 -13.32
C LYS A 192 -3.29 8.80 -13.11
N TYR A 193 -4.07 9.01 -14.17
CA TYR A 193 -5.42 9.52 -14.07
C TYR A 193 -6.30 8.58 -13.22
N ILE A 194 -6.44 7.30 -13.59
CA ILE A 194 -7.33 6.38 -12.86
C ILE A 194 -6.86 6.12 -11.41
N GLU A 195 -5.55 6.22 -11.14
CA GLU A 195 -4.98 6.17 -9.79
C GLU A 195 -5.33 7.44 -8.99
N ARG A 196 -5.15 8.62 -9.58
CA ARG A 196 -5.45 9.91 -8.96
C ARG A 196 -6.94 10.06 -8.66
N GLU A 197 -7.80 9.64 -9.58
CA GLU A 197 -9.25 9.66 -9.41
C GLU A 197 -9.76 8.57 -8.46
N GLN A 198 -8.86 7.76 -7.88
CA GLN A 198 -9.18 6.67 -6.94
C GLN A 198 -10.15 5.63 -7.53
N LEU A 199 -10.05 5.37 -8.83
CA LEU A 199 -10.86 4.35 -9.51
C LEU A 199 -10.22 2.96 -9.35
N VAL A 200 -8.93 2.91 -9.03
CA VAL A 200 -8.15 1.67 -8.84
C VAL A 200 -7.22 1.77 -7.64
N ASP A 201 -7.01 0.64 -6.98
CA ASP A 201 -5.87 0.39 -6.10
C ASP A 201 -4.73 -0.26 -6.88
N VAL A 202 -3.50 0.11 -6.53
CA VAL A 202 -2.29 -0.43 -7.13
C VAL A 202 -1.79 -1.65 -6.34
N VAL A 203 -1.66 -2.78 -7.01
CA VAL A 203 -1.11 -4.02 -6.44
C VAL A 203 0.23 -4.31 -7.09
N LYS A 204 1.32 -4.33 -6.31
CA LYS A 204 2.68 -4.58 -6.80
C LYS A 204 3.14 -5.95 -6.34
N LEU A 205 3.28 -6.90 -7.27
CA LEU A 205 3.60 -8.30 -6.97
C LEU A 205 4.69 -8.84 -7.89
N ASN A 206 5.50 -9.75 -7.38
CA ASN A 206 6.42 -10.53 -8.21
C ASN A 206 5.85 -11.95 -8.42
N LEU A 207 5.11 -12.12 -9.51
CA LEU A 207 4.42 -13.38 -9.83
C LEU A 207 5.20 -14.26 -10.83
N ALA A 208 6.41 -13.86 -11.23
CA ALA A 208 7.17 -14.52 -12.29
C ALA A 208 8.41 -15.29 -11.80
N GLY A 209 8.74 -15.25 -10.50
CA GLY A 209 9.78 -16.08 -9.86
C GLY A 209 11.23 -15.87 -10.32
N GLY A 210 11.50 -15.11 -11.39
CA GLY A 210 12.83 -14.89 -11.96
C GLY A 210 13.37 -13.47 -11.76
N ARG A 211 14.36 -13.08 -12.60
CA ARG A 211 14.96 -11.71 -12.65
C ARG A 211 13.98 -10.60 -13.08
N GLY A 212 12.71 -10.93 -13.34
CA GLY A 212 11.67 -9.97 -13.65
C GLY A 212 11.34 -9.11 -12.42
N GLY A 213 11.34 -7.79 -12.61
CA GLY A 213 10.97 -6.84 -11.56
C GLY A 213 9.51 -7.00 -11.11
N THR A 214 9.18 -6.36 -9.99
CA THR A 214 7.81 -6.30 -9.46
C THR A 214 6.84 -5.74 -10.50
N SER A 215 5.84 -6.53 -10.86
CA SER A 215 4.79 -6.13 -11.81
C SER A 215 3.71 -5.31 -11.11
N LYS A 216 3.17 -4.32 -11.82
CA LYS A 216 2.06 -3.48 -11.36
C LYS A 216 0.74 -4.04 -11.89
N PHE A 217 -0.19 -4.31 -11.00
CA PHE A 217 -1.56 -4.73 -11.27
C PHE A 217 -2.54 -3.73 -10.65
N TYR A 218 -3.81 -3.83 -11.04
CA TYR A 218 -4.85 -2.93 -10.58
C TYR A 218 -6.07 -3.71 -10.11
N THR A 219 -6.70 -3.22 -9.05
CA THR A 219 -8.02 -3.69 -8.61
C THR A 219 -8.95 -2.49 -8.53
N LEU A 220 -10.19 -2.61 -9.01
CA LEU A 220 -11.17 -1.54 -8.87
C LEU A 220 -11.48 -1.24 -7.40
N THR A 221 -11.56 0.04 -7.07
CA THR A 221 -11.96 0.51 -5.74
C THR A 221 -13.47 0.41 -5.56
N ILE A 222 -13.91 0.21 -4.32
CA ILE A 222 -15.33 0.21 -3.96
C ILE A 222 -15.67 1.57 -3.31
N PRO A 223 -16.74 2.27 -3.72
CA PRO A 223 -17.58 1.96 -4.89
C PRO A 223 -17.09 2.57 -6.21
N LYS A 224 -16.23 3.60 -6.14
CA LYS A 224 -15.88 4.50 -7.26
C LYS A 224 -15.47 3.79 -8.55
N GLY A 225 -14.52 2.84 -8.48
CA GLY A 225 -14.03 2.11 -9.65
C GLY A 225 -15.11 1.30 -10.35
N TYR A 226 -16.00 0.67 -9.58
CA TYR A 226 -17.11 -0.12 -10.10
C TYR A 226 -18.23 0.74 -10.67
N GLU A 227 -18.56 1.85 -10.00
CA GLU A 227 -19.56 2.83 -10.47
C GLU A 227 -19.14 3.46 -11.80
N ALA A 228 -17.85 3.77 -11.97
CA ALA A 228 -17.31 4.35 -13.20
C ALA A 228 -17.56 3.48 -14.45
N ILE A 229 -17.68 2.16 -14.28
CA ILE A 229 -17.98 1.21 -15.36
C ILE A 229 -19.36 0.57 -15.23
N SER A 230 -20.20 1.06 -14.30
CA SER A 230 -21.56 0.56 -14.05
C SER A 230 -21.60 -0.95 -13.80
N LYS A 231 -20.64 -1.47 -13.04
CA LYS A 231 -20.57 -2.87 -12.62
C LYS A 231 -20.82 -3.01 -11.13
N THR A 232 -21.22 -4.21 -10.71
CA THR A 232 -21.37 -4.53 -9.29
C THR A 232 -20.03 -4.97 -8.71
N PRO A 233 -19.64 -4.48 -7.52
CA PRO A 233 -18.49 -4.99 -6.79
C PRO A 233 -18.54 -6.50 -6.58
N HIS A 234 -17.40 -7.16 -6.69
CA HIS A 234 -17.27 -8.51 -6.16
C HIS A 234 -17.46 -8.49 -4.64
N LYS A 235 -18.05 -9.55 -4.09
CA LYS A 235 -18.14 -9.71 -2.63
C LYS A 235 -16.72 -9.71 -2.06
N LYS A 236 -16.43 -8.71 -1.23
CA LYS A 236 -15.23 -8.66 -0.39
C LYS A 236 -15.69 -8.84 1.04
N SER A 237 -15.04 -9.73 1.79
CA SER A 237 -15.14 -9.66 3.25
C SER A 237 -14.50 -8.38 3.77
N GLY A 238 -15.11 -7.79 4.79
CA GLY A 238 -14.59 -6.57 5.41
C GLY A 238 -13.19 -6.79 5.98
N GLY A 239 -12.28 -5.82 5.78
CA GLY A 239 -10.92 -5.84 6.31
C GLY A 239 -9.83 -6.31 5.33
N THR A 240 -10.20 -6.88 4.18
CA THR A 240 -9.23 -7.43 3.22
C THR A 240 -8.58 -6.36 2.35
N GLY A 241 -7.25 -6.20 2.46
CA GLY A 241 -6.47 -5.28 1.62
C GLY A 241 -6.46 -5.68 0.13
N SER A 242 -6.28 -4.72 -0.77
CA SER A 242 -6.40 -4.95 -2.22
C SER A 242 -5.39 -5.96 -2.80
N ALA A 243 -4.21 -6.09 -2.19
CA ALA A 243 -3.24 -7.13 -2.56
C ALA A 243 -3.71 -8.54 -2.15
N HIS A 244 -4.32 -8.68 -0.98
CA HIS A 244 -4.84 -9.96 -0.49
C HIS A 244 -6.03 -10.41 -1.34
N PHE A 245 -6.99 -9.50 -1.56
CA PHE A 245 -8.11 -9.74 -2.47
C PHE A 245 -7.68 -10.09 -3.90
N PHE A 246 -6.66 -9.40 -4.43
CA PHE A 246 -6.09 -9.72 -5.73
C PHE A 246 -5.56 -11.16 -5.75
N LEU A 247 -4.80 -11.56 -4.74
CA LEU A 247 -4.22 -12.89 -4.65
C LEU A 247 -5.27 -14.00 -4.49
N GLN A 248 -6.35 -13.78 -3.72
CA GLN A 248 -7.46 -14.74 -3.61
C GLN A 248 -8.01 -15.08 -5.00
N ARG A 249 -8.37 -14.05 -5.77
CA ARG A 249 -8.90 -14.20 -7.13
C ARG A 249 -7.87 -14.77 -8.10
N TYR A 250 -6.62 -14.33 -7.98
CA TYR A 250 -5.53 -14.80 -8.83
C TYR A 250 -5.31 -16.31 -8.64
N LEU A 251 -5.26 -16.77 -7.39
CA LEU A 251 -5.12 -18.19 -7.07
C LEU A 251 -6.32 -19.00 -7.54
N GLU A 252 -7.56 -18.57 -7.24
CA GLU A 252 -8.77 -19.23 -7.74
C GLU A 252 -8.74 -19.41 -9.26
N LYS A 253 -8.45 -18.33 -10.00
CA LYS A 253 -8.41 -18.36 -11.47
C LYS A 253 -7.33 -19.30 -12.00
N HIS A 254 -6.12 -19.27 -11.43
CA HIS A 254 -4.97 -19.95 -12.01
C HIS A 254 -4.77 -21.38 -11.49
N LEU A 255 -5.16 -21.69 -10.25
CA LEU A 255 -5.06 -23.04 -9.69
C LEU A 255 -6.03 -24.03 -10.34
N SER A 256 -7.18 -23.57 -10.86
CA SER A 256 -8.11 -24.42 -11.61
C SER A 256 -7.46 -25.11 -12.82
N ARG A 257 -6.44 -24.47 -13.41
CA ARG A 257 -5.66 -25.01 -14.54
C ARG A 257 -4.48 -25.88 -14.11
N LYS A 258 -4.30 -26.04 -12.80
CA LYS A 258 -3.16 -26.68 -12.16
C LYS A 258 -3.58 -27.89 -11.34
N GLY A 259 -4.70 -28.54 -11.69
CA GLY A 259 -5.17 -29.76 -11.04
C GLY A 259 -6.08 -29.55 -9.83
N PHE A 260 -6.33 -28.30 -9.40
CA PHE A 260 -7.28 -28.05 -8.33
C PHE A 260 -8.72 -28.08 -8.86
N SER A 261 -9.59 -28.72 -8.08
CA SER A 261 -11.04 -28.76 -8.26
C SER A 261 -11.75 -28.12 -7.06
N SER A 262 -13.04 -27.79 -7.20
CA SER A 262 -13.87 -27.25 -6.11
C SER A 262 -13.26 -26.02 -5.42
N LEU A 263 -12.65 -25.14 -6.20
CA LEU A 263 -12.01 -23.91 -5.70
C LEU A 263 -13.07 -22.92 -5.22
N GLU A 264 -12.93 -22.46 -3.99
CA GLU A 264 -13.82 -21.52 -3.34
C GLU A 264 -13.00 -20.49 -2.54
N ILE A 265 -13.30 -19.21 -2.72
CA ILE A 265 -12.73 -18.12 -1.91
C ILE A 265 -13.57 -17.95 -0.64
N GLU A 266 -12.91 -17.70 0.49
CA GLU A 266 -13.56 -17.40 1.78
C GLU A 266 -14.54 -18.49 2.26
N ARG A 267 -14.19 -19.77 2.00
CA ARG A 267 -15.00 -20.92 2.39
C ARG A 267 -15.02 -21.07 3.91
N ASN A 268 -16.21 -21.21 4.49
CA ASN A 268 -16.36 -21.50 5.91
C ASN A 268 -16.32 -23.02 6.14
N ILE A 269 -15.32 -23.50 6.88
CA ILE A 269 -15.19 -24.90 7.28
C ILE A 269 -15.13 -24.98 8.81
N GLY A 270 -16.15 -25.60 9.39
CA GLY A 270 -16.28 -25.78 10.84
C GLY A 270 -16.19 -24.48 11.65
N GLY A 271 -16.71 -23.36 11.13
CA GLY A 271 -16.73 -22.07 11.81
C GLY A 271 -15.52 -21.17 11.57
N LYS A 272 -14.51 -21.60 10.78
CA LYS A 272 -13.41 -20.74 10.33
C LYS A 272 -13.52 -20.49 8.82
N ARG A 273 -13.24 -19.27 8.41
CA ARG A 273 -13.13 -18.86 7.01
C ARG A 273 -11.69 -19.04 6.53
N ILE A 274 -11.50 -19.85 5.50
CA ILE A 274 -10.21 -20.07 4.82
C ILE A 274 -10.19 -19.18 3.57
N ASP A 275 -9.06 -18.49 3.32
CA ASP A 275 -8.96 -17.55 2.21
C ASP A 275 -9.26 -18.16 0.84
N VAL A 276 -8.61 -19.29 0.52
CA VAL A 276 -8.91 -20.09 -0.67
C VAL A 276 -8.91 -21.56 -0.27
N PHE A 277 -9.93 -22.30 -0.68
CA PHE A 277 -10.04 -23.73 -0.47
C PHE A 277 -10.14 -24.43 -1.81
N GLY A 278 -9.55 -25.61 -1.95
CA GLY A 278 -9.75 -26.47 -3.11
C GLY A 278 -9.41 -27.93 -2.83
N VAL A 279 -9.63 -28.78 -3.83
CA VAL A 279 -9.27 -30.20 -3.78
C VAL A 279 -8.21 -30.47 -4.83
N TYR A 280 -7.05 -30.98 -4.42
CA TYR A 280 -5.92 -31.33 -5.29
C TYR A 280 -5.57 -32.81 -5.11
N GLU A 281 -5.66 -33.61 -6.18
CA GLU A 281 -5.42 -35.07 -6.13
C GLU A 281 -6.20 -35.78 -5.00
N GLY A 282 -7.44 -35.34 -4.75
CA GLY A 282 -8.31 -35.88 -3.70
C GLY A 282 -8.12 -35.29 -2.31
N LEU A 283 -7.04 -34.52 -2.07
CA LEU A 283 -6.76 -33.87 -0.79
C LEU A 283 -7.48 -32.52 -0.70
N LYS A 284 -8.14 -32.26 0.43
CA LYS A 284 -8.70 -30.96 0.79
C LYS A 284 -7.58 -30.02 1.22
N VAL A 285 -7.31 -29.02 0.40
CA VAL A 285 -6.23 -28.06 0.62
C VAL A 285 -6.82 -26.71 1.00
N GLY A 286 -6.50 -26.26 2.21
CA GLY A 286 -6.69 -24.87 2.62
C GLY A 286 -5.49 -24.02 2.20
N ILE A 287 -5.73 -22.80 1.73
CA ILE A 287 -4.70 -21.86 1.34
C ILE A 287 -4.98 -20.54 2.04
N GLU A 288 -4.06 -20.10 2.90
CA GLU A 288 -4.14 -18.81 3.62
C GLU A 288 -3.14 -17.82 3.02
N ILE A 289 -3.56 -16.58 2.78
CA ILE A 289 -2.75 -15.58 2.09
C ILE A 289 -2.15 -14.58 3.08
N CYS A 290 -0.83 -14.57 3.19
CA CYS A 290 -0.11 -13.65 4.06
C CYS A 290 0.59 -12.56 3.24
N VAL A 291 -0.01 -11.35 3.20
CA VAL A 291 0.55 -10.17 2.50
C VAL A 291 1.40 -9.24 3.37
N SER A 292 1.35 -9.38 4.70
CA SER A 292 2.12 -8.55 5.62
C SER A 292 2.51 -9.29 6.89
N THR A 293 3.56 -8.83 7.56
CA THR A 293 4.15 -9.52 8.72
C THR A 293 3.52 -9.14 10.07
N ILE A 294 2.24 -8.75 10.12
CA ILE A 294 1.60 -8.35 11.38
C ILE A 294 0.77 -9.49 11.96
N ARG A 295 1.20 -9.88 13.17
CA ARG A 295 0.57 -10.79 14.13
C ARG A 295 -0.93 -10.52 14.29
N THR A 296 -1.76 -11.51 13.97
CA THR A 296 -2.92 -11.94 14.81
C THR A 296 -3.63 -13.20 14.30
N GLU A 297 -3.34 -13.70 13.08
CA GLU A 297 -4.05 -14.86 12.51
C GLU A 297 -3.40 -16.23 12.80
N TYR A 298 -2.28 -16.25 13.51
CA TYR A 298 -1.46 -17.46 13.71
C TYR A 298 -1.95 -18.42 14.81
N LEU A 299 -2.95 -18.03 15.61
CA LEU A 299 -3.40 -18.85 16.76
C LEU A 299 -4.44 -19.93 16.41
N ASN A 300 -4.84 -20.08 15.14
CA ASN A 300 -5.83 -21.09 14.74
C ASN A 300 -5.32 -22.14 13.74
N VAL A 301 -4.08 -22.04 13.25
CA VAL A 301 -3.50 -22.94 12.23
C VAL A 301 -3.57 -24.41 12.67
N GLN A 302 -3.33 -24.71 13.96
CA GLN A 302 -3.48 -26.06 14.51
C GLN A 302 -4.94 -26.57 14.54
N LYS A 303 -5.95 -25.68 14.70
CA LYS A 303 -7.38 -26.04 14.66
C LYS A 303 -7.92 -26.18 13.24
N ASP A 304 -7.17 -25.71 12.24
CA ASP A 304 -7.54 -25.75 10.83
C ASP A 304 -7.08 -27.03 10.14
N ALA A 305 -6.00 -27.63 10.66
CA ALA A 305 -5.47 -28.92 10.24
C ALA A 305 -6.45 -30.09 10.44
N GLU A 306 -7.41 -29.99 11.36
CA GLU A 306 -8.43 -31.02 11.54
C GLU A 306 -9.52 -30.99 10.45
N LYS A 307 -9.52 -29.96 9.59
CA LYS A 307 -10.61 -29.68 8.65
C LYS A 307 -10.19 -29.72 7.18
N CYS A 308 -8.89 -29.57 6.94
CA CYS A 308 -8.26 -29.75 5.63
C CYS A 308 -7.21 -30.84 5.79
N ASP A 309 -7.02 -31.66 4.75
CA ASP A 309 -5.96 -32.66 4.74
C ASP A 309 -4.58 -31.97 4.69
N PHE A 310 -4.54 -30.75 4.15
CA PHE A 310 -3.31 -29.95 4.03
C PHE A 310 -3.60 -28.44 4.08
N LEU A 311 -2.69 -27.67 4.68
CA LEU A 311 -2.77 -26.21 4.77
C LEU A 311 -1.51 -25.55 4.19
N VAL A 312 -1.70 -24.63 3.26
CA VAL A 312 -0.61 -23.89 2.61
C VAL A 312 -0.73 -22.41 2.96
N ILE A 313 0.29 -21.83 3.57
CA ILE A 313 0.37 -20.37 3.74
C ILE A 313 1.17 -19.79 2.57
N VAL A 314 0.50 -19.00 1.72
CA VAL A 314 1.11 -18.39 0.54
C VAL A 314 1.48 -16.94 0.80
N THR A 315 2.65 -16.55 0.28
CA THR A 315 3.19 -15.19 0.42
C THR A 315 3.49 -14.58 -0.95
N PRO A 316 3.44 -13.24 -1.10
CA PRO A 316 3.66 -12.58 -2.39
C PRO A 316 5.13 -12.64 -2.86
N ASP A 317 6.08 -12.76 -1.93
CA ASP A 317 7.51 -12.74 -2.23
C ASP A 317 8.34 -13.46 -1.16
N LYS A 318 9.57 -13.81 -1.53
CA LYS A 318 10.53 -14.53 -0.67
C LYS A 318 10.84 -13.80 0.63
N LYS A 319 10.94 -12.47 0.60
CA LYS A 319 11.26 -11.68 1.79
C LYS A 319 10.13 -11.76 2.83
N THR A 320 8.89 -11.81 2.37
CA THR A 320 7.71 -12.00 3.22
C THR A 320 7.69 -13.42 3.76
N LYS A 321 7.96 -14.44 2.93
CA LYS A 321 8.11 -15.84 3.35
C LYS A 321 9.19 -16.02 4.43
N ASP A 322 10.41 -15.54 4.20
CA ASP A 322 11.54 -15.71 5.11
C ASP A 322 11.28 -15.08 6.49
N LYS A 323 10.49 -14.00 6.54
CA LYS A 323 10.05 -13.39 7.80
C LYS A 323 8.92 -14.16 8.46
N LEU A 324 7.96 -14.64 7.66
CA LEU A 324 6.87 -15.48 8.13
C LEU A 324 7.43 -16.75 8.77
N ASP A 325 8.30 -17.48 8.08
CA ASP A 325 8.89 -18.73 8.57
C ASP A 325 9.59 -18.52 9.93
N LYS A 326 10.36 -17.43 10.06
CA LYS A 326 11.04 -17.08 11.31
C LYS A 326 10.11 -16.80 12.48
N GLU A 327 8.90 -16.30 12.23
CA GLU A 327 7.93 -16.01 13.28
C GLU A 327 7.02 -17.22 13.54
N LEU A 328 6.61 -17.93 12.48
CA LEU A 328 5.75 -19.09 12.55
C LEU A 328 6.42 -20.23 13.32
N TYR A 329 7.67 -20.57 12.98
CA TYR A 329 8.40 -21.67 13.60
C TYR A 329 8.96 -21.35 15.00
N LYS A 330 8.68 -20.16 15.55
CA LYS A 330 8.87 -19.89 16.98
C LYS A 330 7.70 -20.42 17.81
N GLU A 331 6.51 -20.47 17.24
CA GLU A 331 5.25 -20.71 17.94
C GLU A 331 4.63 -22.06 17.56
N ILE A 332 4.93 -22.58 16.36
CA ILE A 332 4.36 -23.81 15.81
C ILE A 332 5.50 -24.70 15.33
N GLU A 333 5.56 -25.94 15.81
CA GLU A 333 6.49 -26.93 15.26
C GLU A 333 6.13 -27.28 13.81
N PRO A 334 7.12 -27.46 12.92
CA PRO A 334 6.86 -27.94 11.57
C PRO A 334 6.03 -29.22 11.62
N SER A 335 4.94 -29.26 10.87
CA SER A 335 4.08 -30.44 10.75
C SER A 335 3.98 -30.90 9.31
N GLU A 336 3.65 -32.18 9.11
CA GLU A 336 3.50 -32.75 7.77
C GLU A 336 2.31 -32.16 7.00
N TYR A 337 1.36 -31.52 7.68
CA TYR A 337 0.13 -30.97 7.10
C TYR A 337 0.16 -29.45 6.86
N LEU A 338 1.26 -28.77 7.23
CA LEU A 338 1.41 -27.31 7.09
C LEU A 338 2.67 -26.98 6.31
N THR A 339 2.55 -26.14 5.27
CA THR A 339 3.71 -25.62 4.56
C THR A 339 3.55 -24.14 4.22
N THR A 340 4.68 -23.47 4.01
CA THR A 340 4.72 -22.09 3.53
C THR A 340 5.38 -22.05 2.16
N CYS A 341 4.86 -21.22 1.25
CA CYS A 341 5.47 -21.02 -0.06
C CYS A 341 5.20 -19.61 -0.61
N ILE A 342 5.89 -19.27 -1.70
CA ILE A 342 5.58 -18.08 -2.48
C ILE A 342 4.46 -18.43 -3.48
N VAL A 343 3.55 -17.50 -3.76
CA VAL A 343 2.43 -17.68 -4.70
C VAL A 343 2.87 -18.32 -6.03
N HIS A 344 4.01 -17.89 -6.58
CA HIS A 344 4.54 -18.44 -7.83
C HIS A 344 4.96 -19.91 -7.73
N GLU A 345 5.50 -20.33 -6.59
CA GLU A 345 5.91 -21.72 -6.36
C GLU A 345 4.69 -22.64 -6.36
N LEU A 346 3.63 -22.26 -5.66
CA LEU A 346 2.37 -23.01 -5.64
C LEU A 346 1.74 -23.14 -7.04
N LEU A 347 1.80 -22.07 -7.85
CA LEU A 347 1.22 -22.07 -9.19
C LEU A 347 2.01 -22.90 -10.21
N ASN A 348 3.31 -23.03 -10.01
CA ASN A 348 4.17 -23.77 -10.94
C ASN A 348 4.37 -25.22 -10.53
N HIS A 349 4.46 -25.49 -9.24
CA HIS A 349 4.82 -26.77 -8.67
C HIS A 349 3.92 -27.17 -7.50
N PRO A 350 2.58 -27.18 -7.66
CA PRO A 350 1.67 -27.58 -6.58
C PRO A 350 1.99 -28.99 -6.05
N GLU A 351 2.43 -29.91 -6.92
CA GLU A 351 2.86 -31.26 -6.56
C GLU A 351 4.02 -31.27 -5.55
N LYS A 352 4.99 -30.36 -5.70
CA LYS A 352 6.15 -30.29 -4.80
C LYS A 352 5.82 -29.64 -3.45
N ILE A 353 4.72 -28.89 -3.40
CA ILE A 353 4.28 -28.22 -2.18
C ILE A 353 3.32 -29.12 -1.39
N ILE A 354 2.44 -29.86 -2.07
CA ILE A 354 1.34 -30.62 -1.45
C ILE A 354 1.68 -32.10 -1.31
N LEU A 355 2.31 -32.73 -2.31
CA LEU A 355 2.54 -34.18 -2.33
C LEU A 355 3.91 -34.60 -1.80
N LYS A 356 4.84 -33.64 -1.62
CA LYS A 356 6.22 -33.93 -1.17
C LYS A 356 6.26 -34.62 0.21
N ASN A 357 5.24 -34.43 1.04
CA ASN A 357 5.16 -35.04 2.37
C ASN A 357 4.54 -36.45 2.39
N GLN A 358 3.98 -36.97 1.28
CA GLN A 358 3.47 -38.35 1.23
C GLN A 358 4.55 -39.38 0.90
N MET A 359 5.65 -38.97 0.24
CA MET A 359 6.72 -39.90 -0.14
C MET A 359 7.70 -40.24 0.99
N GLU A 360 7.77 -39.43 2.05
CA GLU A 360 8.59 -39.76 3.23
C GLU A 360 7.88 -40.80 4.12
N VAL A 361 6.55 -40.71 4.28
CA VAL A 361 5.74 -41.66 5.09
C VAL A 361 5.65 -43.07 4.47
N CYS A 362 5.73 -43.19 3.13
CA CYS A 362 5.76 -44.50 2.47
C CYS A 362 7.13 -45.20 2.56
N ASN A 363 8.23 -44.48 2.77
CA ASN A 363 9.55 -45.09 2.88
C ASN A 363 9.85 -45.62 4.28
N ASP A 364 9.21 -45.08 5.32
CA ASP A 364 9.38 -45.59 6.69
C ASP A 364 8.57 -46.87 6.96
N ASN A 365 7.49 -47.12 6.20
CA ASN A 365 6.66 -48.33 6.32
C ASN A 365 7.17 -49.53 5.51
N ILE A 366 8.31 -49.42 4.83
CA ILE A 366 8.96 -50.54 4.10
C ILE A 366 10.13 -51.12 4.91
N ASN A 367 10.51 -50.51 6.04
CA ASN A 367 11.61 -50.95 6.91
C ASN A 367 11.16 -51.47 8.30
N THR A 368 9.89 -51.86 8.44
CA THR A 368 9.36 -52.65 9.57
C THR A 368 8.64 -53.86 9.02
#